data_AF-A0A950QF20-F1
#
_entry.id   AF-A0A950QF20-F1
#
_cell.length_a   1.000
_cell.length_b   1.000
_cell.length_c   1.000
_cell.angle_alpha   90.00
_cell.angle_beta   90.00
_cell.angle_gamma   90.00
#
_symmetry.space_group_name_H-M   'P 1'
#
loop_
_entity.id
_entity.type
_entity.pdbx_description
1 polymer ?
#
loop_
_entity_poly.entity_id
_entity_poly.type
_entity_poly.pdbx_seq_one_letter_code
_entity_poly.pdbx_strand_id
1 'polypeptide(L)'
;MIPRLQEIFLKAYREVRPRAAIPEFRVEFFAFSNINNTIRLREGVIFARISDLLSGAPKDVLHAIAHILISKLYGKNIEARHASRYRKYLGRRDVSSKAHLLRQERGRKVLLTAKGRTYDLGTIFEDLNRRFFHGLLARPLMTWSRH
;
A
#
# COMPACT_ATOMS: atom_id res chain seq x y z
N MET A 1 -5.09 -17.31 14.51
CA MET A 1 -4.87 -17.56 13.07
C MET A 1 -6.20 -17.38 12.36
N ILE A 2 -6.29 -16.65 11.23
CA ILE A 2 -7.56 -16.53 10.48
C ILE A 2 -7.53 -17.57 9.35
N PRO A 3 -8.08 -18.79 9.54
CA PRO A 3 -7.96 -19.90 8.59
C PRO A 3 -8.37 -19.56 7.15
N ARG A 4 -9.33 -18.64 6.97
CA ARG A 4 -9.81 -18.19 5.65
C ARG A 4 -8.73 -17.53 4.78
N LEU A 5 -7.76 -16.84 5.34
CA LEU A 5 -6.77 -16.11 4.53
C LEU A 5 -5.72 -17.06 3.94
N GLN A 6 -5.32 -18.07 4.71
CA GLN A 6 -4.36 -19.08 4.27
C GLN A 6 -4.95 -19.91 3.12
N GLU A 7 -6.22 -20.31 3.21
CA GLU A 7 -6.96 -20.99 2.14
C GLU A 7 -6.99 -20.18 0.83
N ILE A 8 -7.19 -18.86 0.94
CA ILE A 8 -7.19 -17.95 -0.23
C ILE A 8 -5.82 -17.97 -0.92
N PHE A 9 -4.73 -17.92 -0.14
CA PHE A 9 -3.37 -17.99 -0.68
C PHE A 9 -3.05 -19.35 -1.30
N LEU A 10 -3.50 -20.44 -0.67
CA LEU A 10 -3.36 -21.79 -1.20
C LEU A 10 -4.08 -21.95 -2.54
N LYS A 11 -5.31 -21.44 -2.65
CA LYS A 11 -6.07 -21.47 -3.89
C LYS A 11 -5.36 -20.70 -5.00
N ALA A 12 -4.97 -19.45 -4.72
CA ALA A 12 -4.22 -18.63 -5.66
C ALA A 12 -2.87 -19.26 -6.06
N TYR A 13 -2.21 -19.97 -5.13
CA TYR A 13 -0.98 -20.70 -5.43
C TYR A 13 -1.21 -21.81 -6.46
N ARG A 14 -2.27 -22.60 -6.30
CA ARG A 14 -2.62 -23.67 -7.22
C ARG A 14 -2.98 -23.15 -8.61
N GLU A 15 -3.63 -21.98 -8.70
CA GLU A 15 -3.92 -21.33 -9.97
C GLU A 15 -2.63 -20.90 -10.69
N VAL A 16 -1.68 -20.31 -9.98
CA VAL A 16 -0.40 -19.85 -10.56
C VAL A 16 0.59 -21.00 -10.83
N ARG A 17 0.59 -22.03 -9.97
CA ARG A 17 1.51 -23.17 -10.01
C ARG A 17 0.76 -24.51 -9.77
N PRO A 18 -0.02 -24.99 -10.74
CA PRO A 18 -0.89 -26.17 -10.55
C PRO A 18 -0.11 -27.44 -10.21
N ARG A 19 1.07 -27.64 -10.80
CA ARG A 19 1.89 -28.85 -10.67
C ARG A 19 3.00 -28.76 -9.62
N ALA A 20 3.15 -27.64 -8.93
CA ALA A 20 4.19 -27.49 -7.92
C ALA A 20 3.73 -28.08 -6.57
N ALA A 21 4.69 -28.54 -5.76
CA ALA A 21 4.44 -28.89 -4.37
C ALA A 21 3.95 -27.67 -3.60
N ILE A 22 3.01 -27.85 -2.67
CA ILE A 22 2.50 -26.75 -1.84
C ILE A 22 3.55 -26.43 -0.78
N PRO A 23 4.11 -25.21 -0.75
CA PRO A 23 5.00 -24.78 0.34
C PRO A 23 4.20 -24.49 1.62
N GLU A 24 4.88 -24.42 2.76
CA GLU A 24 4.27 -23.85 3.96
C GLU A 24 3.96 -22.37 3.74
N PHE A 25 2.77 -21.93 4.14
CA PHE A 25 2.34 -20.54 4.07
C PHE A 25 2.20 -19.94 5.46
N ARG A 26 2.85 -18.81 5.69
CA ARG A 26 2.63 -17.94 6.85
C ARG A 26 2.07 -16.62 6.37
N VAL A 27 0.75 -16.48 6.50
CA VAL A 27 0.01 -15.31 6.02
C VAL A 27 -0.62 -14.59 7.20
N GLU A 28 -0.38 -13.29 7.29
CA GLU A 28 -0.89 -12.45 8.37
C GLU A 28 -1.38 -11.10 7.85
N PHE A 29 -2.37 -10.54 8.55
CA PHE A 29 -2.65 -9.11 8.44
C PHE A 29 -1.65 -8.35 9.29
N PHE A 30 -1.06 -7.29 8.71
CA PHE A 30 -0.04 -6.48 9.34
C PHE A 30 -0.43 -4.99 9.30
N ALA A 31 -0.22 -4.31 10.42
CA ALA A 31 -0.56 -2.91 10.62
C ALA A 31 0.46 -1.98 9.95
N PHE A 32 0.44 -1.91 8.62
CA PHE A 32 1.23 -0.95 7.88
C PHE A 32 0.71 0.49 8.09
N SER A 33 1.59 1.48 7.93
CA SER A 33 1.25 2.91 7.92
C SER A 33 0.66 3.40 6.59
N ASN A 34 0.63 2.55 5.58
CA ASN A 34 -0.04 2.77 4.29
C ASN A 34 -0.54 1.43 3.74
N ILE A 35 -1.33 1.44 2.67
CA ILE A 35 -1.74 0.21 1.98
C ILE A 35 -0.51 -0.42 1.32
N ASN A 36 0.06 -1.41 1.99
CA ASN A 36 1.20 -2.17 1.49
C ASN A 36 0.98 -3.67 1.69
N ASN A 37 1.52 -4.47 0.78
CA ASN A 37 1.49 -5.92 0.89
C ASN A 37 2.83 -6.48 0.43
N THR A 38 3.37 -7.43 1.19
CA THR A 38 4.67 -8.03 0.90
C THR A 38 4.55 -9.54 0.85
N ILE A 39 5.41 -10.15 0.03
CA ILE A 39 5.55 -11.60 -0.07
C ILE A 39 7.02 -11.93 -0.25
N ARG A 40 7.48 -13.01 0.39
CA ARG A 40 8.85 -13.51 0.27
C ARG A 40 8.90 -15.01 0.49
N LEU A 41 9.81 -15.68 -0.21
CA LEU A 41 10.16 -17.07 0.00
C LEU A 41 11.46 -17.12 0.82
N ARG A 42 11.45 -17.83 1.95
CA ARG A 42 12.65 -18.13 2.74
C ARG A 42 12.59 -19.56 3.23
N GLU A 43 13.66 -20.32 3.02
CA GLU A 43 13.79 -21.71 3.52
C GLU A 43 12.58 -22.59 3.14
N GLY A 44 12.03 -22.42 1.94
CA GLY A 44 10.85 -23.16 1.48
C GLY A 44 9.51 -22.68 2.03
N VAL A 45 9.50 -21.69 2.94
CA VAL A 45 8.29 -21.10 3.53
C VAL A 45 7.95 -19.78 2.84
N ILE A 46 6.69 -19.61 2.45
CA ILE A 46 6.17 -18.35 1.91
C ILE A 46 5.62 -17.52 3.06
N PHE A 47 6.20 -16.33 3.26
CA PHE A 47 5.71 -15.33 4.19
C PHE A 47 4.99 -14.25 3.40
N ALA A 48 3.72 -14.02 3.71
CA ALA A 48 2.93 -12.95 3.12
C ALA A 48 2.34 -12.05 4.21
N ARG A 49 2.58 -10.75 4.11
CA ARG A 49 1.99 -9.73 4.98
C ARG A 49 1.04 -8.88 4.17
N ILE A 50 -0.21 -8.86 4.58
CA ILE A 50 -1.28 -8.13 3.93
C ILE A 50 -1.67 -6.96 4.80
N SER A 51 -1.90 -5.78 4.20
CA SER A 51 -2.39 -4.64 4.97
C SER A 51 -3.67 -5.01 5.73
N ASP A 52 -3.69 -4.72 7.02
CA ASP A 52 -4.85 -4.91 7.88
C ASP A 52 -6.08 -4.11 7.45
N LEU A 53 -5.90 -3.07 6.63
CA LEU A 53 -7.00 -2.39 5.94
C LEU A 53 -7.81 -3.33 5.01
N LEU A 54 -7.19 -4.42 4.54
CA LEU A 54 -7.85 -5.45 3.74
C LEU A 54 -8.53 -6.54 4.60
N SER A 55 -8.45 -6.49 5.93
CA SER A 55 -9.05 -7.52 6.79
C SER A 55 -10.55 -7.72 6.60
N GLY A 56 -11.28 -6.65 6.27
CA GLY A 56 -12.70 -6.68 5.93
C GLY A 56 -13.00 -6.72 4.43
N ALA A 57 -11.99 -6.90 3.58
CA ALA A 57 -12.19 -6.88 2.14
C ALA A 57 -12.97 -8.13 1.66
N PRO A 58 -13.76 -8.01 0.58
CA PRO A 58 -14.42 -9.16 -0.02
C PRO A 58 -13.43 -10.27 -0.39
N LYS A 59 -13.86 -11.53 -0.29
CA LYS A 59 -13.01 -12.72 -0.55
C LYS A 59 -12.31 -12.64 -1.90
N ASP A 60 -13.01 -12.16 -2.93
CA ASP A 60 -12.43 -12.05 -4.27
C ASP A 60 -11.34 -10.99 -4.39
N VAL A 61 -11.38 -9.95 -3.56
CA VAL A 61 -10.33 -8.92 -3.50
C VAL A 61 -9.10 -9.49 -2.82
N LEU A 62 -9.29 -10.21 -1.70
CA LEU A 62 -8.23 -10.94 -1.02
C LEU A 62 -7.58 -11.98 -1.93
N HIS A 63 -8.40 -12.69 -2.72
CA HIS A 63 -7.92 -13.63 -3.73
C HIS A 63 -7.15 -12.94 -4.86
N ALA A 64 -7.62 -11.79 -5.33
CA ALA A 64 -6.91 -11.01 -6.34
C ALA A 64 -5.52 -10.56 -5.86
N ILE A 65 -5.39 -10.04 -4.64
CA ILE A 65 -4.07 -9.66 -4.11
C ILE A 65 -3.18 -10.87 -3.86
N ALA A 66 -3.72 -12.00 -3.39
CA ALA A 66 -2.97 -13.24 -3.24
C ALA A 66 -2.38 -13.70 -4.59
N HIS A 67 -3.19 -13.72 -5.65
CA HIS A 67 -2.74 -14.09 -6.99
C HIS A 67 -1.66 -13.11 -7.51
N ILE A 68 -1.85 -11.79 -7.33
CA ILE A 68 -0.85 -10.78 -7.72
C ILE A 68 0.48 -11.04 -7.02
N LEU A 69 0.46 -11.29 -5.71
CA LEU A 69 1.66 -11.49 -4.91
C LEU A 69 2.38 -12.79 -5.30
N ILE A 70 1.65 -13.89 -5.48
CA ILE A 70 2.25 -15.17 -5.88
C ILE A 70 2.82 -15.08 -7.31
N SER A 71 2.11 -14.44 -8.25
CA SER A 71 2.63 -14.15 -9.58
C SER A 71 3.93 -13.37 -9.52
N LYS A 72 4.00 -12.32 -8.68
CA LYS A 72 5.24 -11.54 -8.47
C LYS A 72 6.37 -12.37 -7.87
N LEU A 73 6.09 -13.21 -6.87
CA LEU A 73 7.08 -14.05 -6.21
C LEU A 73 7.79 -15.01 -7.18
N TYR A 74 7.04 -15.54 -8.16
CA TYR A 74 7.53 -16.54 -9.11
C TYR A 74 7.77 -16.00 -10.53
N GLY A 75 7.75 -14.68 -10.73
CA GLY A 75 7.96 -14.06 -12.04
C GLY A 75 6.93 -14.49 -13.10
N LYS A 76 5.68 -14.72 -12.69
CA LYS A 76 4.58 -15.07 -13.60
C LYS A 76 3.78 -13.82 -13.98
N ASN A 77 3.13 -13.89 -15.15
CA ASN A 77 2.24 -12.83 -15.59
C ASN A 77 1.07 -12.66 -14.60
N ILE A 78 0.72 -11.40 -14.35
CA ILE A 78 -0.42 -11.03 -13.53
C ILE A 78 -1.60 -10.87 -14.46
N GLU A 79 -2.63 -11.70 -14.32
CA GLU A 79 -3.83 -11.55 -15.14
C GLU A 79 -4.53 -10.22 -14.86
N ALA A 80 -4.97 -9.55 -15.93
CA ALA A 80 -5.59 -8.23 -15.85
C ALA A 80 -6.82 -8.19 -14.94
N ARG A 81 -7.57 -9.30 -14.84
CA ARG A 81 -8.75 -9.43 -13.96
C ARG A 81 -8.40 -9.20 -12.48
N HIS A 82 -7.27 -9.73 -12.02
CA HIS A 82 -6.85 -9.60 -10.62
C HIS A 82 -6.34 -8.18 -10.35
N ALA A 83 -5.52 -7.63 -11.25
CA ALA A 83 -5.04 -6.26 -11.15
C ALA A 83 -6.18 -5.23 -11.15
N SER A 84 -7.15 -5.39 -12.06
CA SER A 84 -8.32 -4.51 -12.16
C SER A 84 -9.21 -4.59 -10.92
N ARG A 85 -9.53 -5.80 -10.44
CA ARG A 85 -10.34 -6.01 -9.24
C ARG A 85 -9.71 -5.39 -8.00
N TYR A 86 -8.41 -5.63 -7.80
CA TYR A 86 -7.68 -5.07 -6.67
C TYR A 86 -7.61 -3.53 -6.75
N ARG A 87 -7.27 -2.98 -7.93
CA ARG A 87 -7.23 -1.52 -8.14
C ARG A 87 -8.59 -0.86 -7.91
N LYS A 88 -9.67 -1.46 -8.42
CA LYS A 88 -11.04 -0.95 -8.24
C LYS A 88 -11.44 -0.90 -6.77
N TYR A 89 -11.06 -1.91 -5.98
CA TYR A 89 -11.33 -1.91 -4.54
C TYR A 89 -10.55 -0.80 -3.81
N LEU A 90 -9.25 -0.68 -4.08
CA LEU A 90 -8.43 0.38 -3.49
C LEU A 90 -8.88 1.80 -3.85
N GLY A 91 -9.46 1.97 -5.05
CA GLY A 91 -9.99 3.25 -5.51
C GLY A 91 -11.33 3.66 -4.92
N ARG A 92 -11.99 2.81 -4.13
CA ARG A 92 -13.26 3.19 -3.49
C ARG A 92 -13.01 4.28 -2.44
N ARG A 93 -13.96 5.23 -2.32
CA ARG A 93 -13.82 6.38 -1.43
C ARG A 93 -13.67 5.97 0.03
N ASP A 94 -14.49 5.03 0.50
CA ASP A 94 -14.43 4.47 1.85
C ASP A 94 -13.06 3.87 2.18
N VAL A 95 -12.50 3.08 1.25
CA VAL A 95 -11.20 2.44 1.40
C VAL A 95 -10.07 3.47 1.42
N SER A 96 -10.12 4.44 0.50
CA SER A 96 -9.13 5.53 0.42
C SER A 96 -9.17 6.44 1.65
N SER A 97 -10.36 6.83 2.10
CA SER A 97 -10.55 7.61 3.33
C SER A 97 -10.02 6.87 4.56
N LYS A 98 -10.33 5.57 4.70
CA LYS A 98 -9.80 4.75 5.80
C LYS A 98 -8.28 4.64 5.74
N ALA A 99 -7.70 4.48 4.55
CA ALA A 99 -6.25 4.44 4.38
C ALA A 99 -5.59 5.77 4.73
N HIS A 100 -6.22 6.89 4.37
CA HIS A 100 -5.75 8.22 4.73
C HIS A 100 -5.76 8.44 6.25
N LEU A 101 -6.84 8.06 6.94
CA LEU A 101 -6.93 8.13 8.41
C LEU A 101 -5.85 7.27 9.08
N LEU A 102 -5.71 6.00 8.70
CA LEU A 102 -4.68 5.13 9.25
C LEU A 102 -3.27 5.65 9.00
N ARG A 103 -3.03 6.29 7.85
CA ARG A 103 -1.76 6.94 7.55
C ARG A 103 -1.50 8.13 8.46
N GLN A 104 -2.51 8.90 8.84
CA GLN A 104 -2.37 10.00 9.80
C GLN A 104 -2.11 9.46 11.22
N GLU A 105 -2.84 8.42 11.64
CA GLU A 105 -2.71 7.85 12.98
C GLU A 105 -1.40 7.08 13.20
N ARG A 106 -1.00 6.27 12.21
CA ARG A 106 0.15 5.36 12.32
C ARG A 106 1.42 5.92 11.67
N GLY A 107 1.26 6.85 10.74
CA GLY A 107 2.38 7.51 10.07
C GLY A 107 2.88 8.67 10.90
N ARG A 108 4.18 8.68 11.18
CA ARG A 108 4.83 9.89 11.70
C ARG A 108 5.09 10.83 10.52
N LYS A 109 4.43 11.99 10.49
CA LYS A 109 4.78 13.06 9.56
C LYS A 109 6.12 13.63 10.01
N VAL A 110 7.21 13.27 9.33
CA VAL A 110 8.51 13.90 9.56
C VAL A 110 8.42 15.32 9.00
N LEU A 111 8.23 16.28 9.90
CA LEU A 111 8.26 17.70 9.56
C LEU A 111 9.72 18.15 9.59
N LEU A 112 10.34 18.17 8.41
CA LEU A 112 11.61 18.85 8.18
C LEU A 112 11.40 20.36 8.05
N THR A 113 12.48 21.12 8.09
CA THR A 113 12.41 22.58 7.96
C THR A 113 11.93 23.00 6.56
N ALA A 114 11.30 24.17 6.45
CA ALA A 114 10.96 24.78 5.17
C ALA A 114 12.21 25.19 4.36
N LYS A 115 13.36 25.33 5.02
CA LYS A 115 14.66 25.62 4.41
C LYS A 115 15.30 24.31 3.92
N GLY A 116 15.34 24.16 2.61
CA GLY A 116 16.05 23.08 1.95
C GLY A 116 17.53 23.39 1.80
N ARG A 117 18.28 22.48 1.16
CA ARG A 117 19.70 22.70 0.83
C ARG A 117 19.91 23.84 -0.17
N THR A 118 18.98 23.99 -1.11
CA THR A 118 19.08 24.96 -2.22
C THR A 118 17.97 26.00 -2.18
N TYR A 119 16.76 25.61 -1.76
CA TYR A 119 15.57 26.47 -1.81
C TYR A 119 14.87 26.56 -0.46
N ASP A 120 14.34 27.74 -0.14
CA ASP A 120 13.46 27.98 1.01
C ASP A 120 12.01 28.04 0.54
N LEU A 121 11.18 27.09 0.99
CA LEU A 121 9.76 27.04 0.66
C LEU A 121 9.00 28.25 1.19
N GLY A 122 9.47 28.86 2.29
CA GLY A 122 8.93 30.10 2.80
C GLY A 122 9.05 31.23 1.79
N THR A 123 10.26 31.45 1.28
CA THR A 123 10.53 32.52 0.31
C THR A 123 9.77 32.28 -0.99
N ILE A 124 9.72 31.05 -1.48
CA ILE A 124 8.98 30.69 -2.70
C ILE A 124 7.47 30.92 -2.49
N PHE A 125 6.92 30.50 -1.35
CA PHE A 125 5.50 30.74 -1.04
C PHE A 125 5.17 32.23 -0.97
N GLU A 126 6.00 33.04 -0.30
CA GLU A 126 5.78 34.48 -0.18
C GLU A 126 5.85 35.21 -1.54
N ASP A 127 6.74 34.79 -2.44
CA ASP A 127 6.78 35.32 -3.81
C ASP A 127 5.49 34.98 -4.57
N LEU A 128 5.09 33.71 -4.57
CA LEU A 128 3.89 33.25 -5.27
C LEU A 128 2.61 33.86 -4.67
N ASN A 129 2.51 33.92 -3.34
CA ASN A 129 1.37 34.51 -2.63
C ASN A 129 1.20 35.98 -3.01
N ARG A 130 2.29 36.75 -3.08
CA ARG A 130 2.23 38.15 -3.52
C ARG A 130 1.87 38.30 -4.99
N ARG A 131 2.46 37.50 -5.87
CA ARG A 131 2.27 37.62 -7.33
C ARG A 131 0.89 37.19 -7.81
N PHE A 132 0.32 36.16 -7.20
CA PHE A 132 -0.90 35.53 -7.71
C PHE A 132 -2.10 35.62 -6.76
N PHE A 133 -1.87 35.91 -5.47
CA PHE A 133 -2.92 35.89 -4.45
C PHE A 133 -2.95 37.15 -3.58
N HIS A 134 -2.25 38.23 -4.00
CA HIS A 134 -2.18 39.52 -3.31
C HIS A 134 -1.74 39.43 -1.83
N GLY A 135 -1.01 38.37 -1.46
CA GLY A 135 -0.59 38.12 -0.08
C GLY A 135 -1.70 37.64 0.85
N LEU A 136 -2.88 37.29 0.32
CA LEU A 136 -4.06 36.94 1.13
C LEU A 136 -4.05 35.49 1.65
N LEU A 137 -3.17 34.62 1.13
CA LEU A 137 -3.10 33.25 1.64
C LEU A 137 -2.33 33.18 2.96
N ALA A 138 -2.94 32.54 3.95
CA ALA A 138 -2.27 32.18 5.19
C ALA A 138 -1.18 31.13 4.91
N ARG A 139 0.02 31.36 5.45
CA ARG A 139 1.16 30.48 5.23
C ARG A 139 0.92 29.10 5.86
N PRO A 140 0.89 28.01 5.06
CA PRO A 140 0.74 26.67 5.61
C PRO A 140 2.05 26.17 6.24
N LEU A 141 1.97 25.12 7.05
CA LEU A 141 3.14 24.41 7.54
C LEU A 141 3.81 23.66 6.37
N MET A 142 4.93 24.19 5.89
CA MET A 142 5.68 23.68 4.73
C MET A 142 6.91 22.90 5.15
N THR A 143 7.16 21.79 4.45
CA THR A 143 8.30 20.91 4.70
C THR A 143 8.72 20.21 3.42
N TRP A 144 10.02 19.97 3.25
CA TRP A 144 10.54 19.16 2.13
C TRP A 144 10.32 17.67 2.39
N SER A 145 10.03 16.90 1.33
CA SER A 145 10.00 15.44 1.41
C SER A 145 11.41 14.87 1.53
N ARG A 146 11.58 13.86 2.39
CA ARG A 146 12.83 13.09 2.51
C ARG A 146 12.92 12.09 1.34
N HIS A 147 13.92 12.24 0.47
CA HIS A 147 14.32 11.22 -0.51
C HIS A 147 15.38 10.29 0.08
#